data_AF-M1AHK1-F1
#
_entry.id   AF-M1AHK1-F1
#
_cell.length_a   1.000
_cell.length_b   1.000
_cell.length_c   1.000
_cell.angle_alpha   90.00
_cell.angle_beta   90.00
_cell.angle_gamma   90.00
#
_symmetry.space_group_name_H-M   'P 1'
#
loop_
_entity.id
_entity.type
_entity.pdbx_description
1 polymer ?
#
loop_
_entity_poly.entity_id
_entity_poly.type
_entity_poly.pdbx_seq_one_letter_code
_entity_poly.pdbx_strand_id
1 'polypeptide(L)'
;MLRLINAALNDELFFSIANHTLTIVDTDAIYTKPFNTNVVFITPGQTTNVLLKTKPHYPNATFLMAAQPYFSGLGTFDNSTVAGILEYESPLHSSPTNKTKTKLFKPTLPNMTSTSFVANFTKNFRSLANTRFPANVPQNIDKRFLFTIGLGSNPCPKNMTCQGPNGTKFSASVNNISFVLPTTALLQSHYFGQSNGIYTTDFPATPLNPFNYTGSPQPNNTFVTNATKLVVLPFNSSVEVVLQDTSILGAENHPLHLHGHNFFVVGEGFGNFDPNNDPINFNLKDPIERNTVGVPAGGWIAFRFFADNPGVWFMHCHFEVHTSWGLRMAWIVLDGSLPSQKLPPPPSDLPKC
;
A
#
# COMPACT_ATOMS: atom_id res chain seq x y z
N MET A 1 9.31 -7.56 -21.54
CA MET A 1 8.48 -7.02 -20.45
C MET A 1 9.04 -7.52 -19.15
N LEU A 2 9.22 -6.65 -18.15
CA LEU A 2 9.61 -7.02 -16.80
C LEU A 2 8.38 -6.92 -15.90
N ARG A 3 8.15 -7.94 -15.07
CA ARG A 3 7.05 -7.98 -14.10
C ARG A 3 7.65 -7.77 -12.73
N LEU A 4 7.57 -6.55 -12.22
CA LEU A 4 8.15 -6.19 -10.93
C LEU A 4 7.11 -6.45 -9.83
N ILE A 5 7.56 -7.13 -8.77
CA ILE A 5 6.76 -7.46 -7.60
C ILE A 5 7.61 -7.07 -6.40
N ASN A 6 7.08 -6.22 -5.52
CA ASN A 6 7.73 -6.00 -4.24
C ASN A 6 7.16 -6.97 -3.21
N ALA A 7 7.88 -8.06 -3.00
CA ALA A 7 7.60 -9.08 -1.99
C ALA A 7 8.47 -8.90 -0.73
N ALA A 8 9.10 -7.73 -0.55
CA ALA A 8 9.80 -7.41 0.69
C ALA A 8 8.79 -7.27 1.83
N LEU A 9 9.24 -7.54 3.05
CA LEU A 9 8.37 -7.46 4.22
C LEU A 9 8.22 -6.03 4.75
N ASN A 10 9.27 -5.21 4.70
CA ASN A 10 9.29 -3.90 5.38
C ASN A 10 9.93 -2.77 4.56
N ASP A 11 10.28 -3.01 3.29
CA ASP A 11 11.01 -2.04 2.48
C ASP A 11 10.25 -1.67 1.21
N GLU A 12 10.01 -0.36 1.05
CA GLU A 12 9.66 0.23 -0.24
C GLU A 12 10.94 0.39 -1.06
N LEU A 13 10.87 0.20 -2.38
CA LEU A 13 12.08 0.10 -3.20
C LEU A 13 12.05 1.08 -4.37
N PHE A 14 13.16 1.78 -4.56
CA PHE A 14 13.54 2.33 -5.86
C PHE A 14 14.20 1.24 -6.69
N PHE A 15 13.84 1.11 -7.95
CA PHE A 15 14.41 0.17 -8.91
C PHE A 15 14.83 0.89 -10.20
N SER A 16 16.00 0.58 -10.74
CA SER A 16 16.46 1.14 -12.02
C SER A 16 17.38 0.19 -12.78
N ILE A 17 17.42 0.36 -14.10
CA ILE A 17 18.34 -0.33 -15.01
C ILE A 17 19.27 0.69 -15.63
N ALA A 18 20.59 0.48 -15.50
CA ALA A 18 21.59 1.43 -15.99
C ALA A 18 21.43 1.68 -17.50
N ASN A 19 21.40 2.95 -17.91
CA ASN A 19 21.27 3.37 -19.32
C ASN A 19 20.05 2.82 -20.07
N HIS A 20 18.96 2.48 -19.36
CA HIS A 20 17.70 2.06 -19.97
C HIS A 20 16.53 2.82 -19.37
N THR A 21 15.68 3.35 -20.24
CA THR A 21 14.37 3.90 -19.86
C THR A 21 13.34 2.78 -19.85
N LEU A 22 12.47 2.83 -18.86
CA LEU A 22 11.38 1.89 -18.63
C LEU A 22 10.06 2.58 -18.96
N THR A 23 9.16 1.90 -19.66
CA THR A 23 7.78 2.37 -19.86
C THR A 23 6.86 1.59 -18.94
N ILE A 24 6.27 2.23 -17.95
CA ILE A 24 5.22 1.62 -17.12
C ILE A 24 3.97 1.46 -17.97
N VAL A 25 3.33 0.29 -17.92
CA VAL A 25 2.13 -0.01 -18.71
C VAL A 25 0.98 -0.61 -17.90
N ASP A 26 1.27 -1.13 -16.72
CA ASP A 26 0.29 -1.77 -15.86
C ASP A 26 0.77 -1.74 -14.40
N THR A 27 -0.16 -1.66 -13.46
CA THR A 27 0.08 -1.83 -12.04
C THR A 27 -1.07 -2.57 -11.39
N ASP A 28 -0.76 -3.47 -10.45
CA ASP A 28 -1.76 -4.24 -9.71
C ASP A 28 -2.77 -4.97 -10.63
N ALA A 29 -2.25 -5.47 -11.76
CA ALA A 29 -2.98 -6.11 -12.84
C ALA A 29 -4.01 -5.22 -13.57
N ILE A 30 -3.89 -3.89 -13.43
CA ILE A 30 -4.69 -2.89 -14.16
C ILE A 30 -3.80 -2.08 -15.10
N TYR A 31 -4.24 -1.95 -16.36
CA TYR A 31 -3.56 -1.11 -17.34
C TYR A 31 -3.61 0.37 -16.93
N THR A 32 -2.45 1.02 -16.99
CA THR A 32 -2.30 2.47 -16.79
C THR A 32 -2.02 3.15 -18.13
N LYS A 33 -2.27 4.46 -18.20
CA LYS A 33 -1.70 5.29 -19.27
C LYS A 33 -0.19 5.13 -19.25
N PRO A 34 0.44 4.73 -20.37
CA PRO A 34 1.87 4.49 -20.36
C PRO A 34 2.66 5.78 -20.12
N PHE A 35 3.68 5.70 -19.28
CA PHE A 35 4.64 6.79 -19.09
C PHE A 35 6.05 6.24 -18.92
N ASN A 36 7.03 7.05 -19.33
CA ASN A 36 8.43 6.68 -19.28
C ASN A 36 9.06 7.13 -17.96
N THR A 37 9.93 6.30 -17.40
CA THR A 37 10.74 6.61 -16.23
C THR A 37 12.09 5.90 -16.30
N ASN A 38 13.09 6.42 -15.61
CA ASN A 38 14.37 5.73 -15.40
C ASN A 38 14.43 5.00 -14.05
N VAL A 39 13.55 5.38 -13.11
CA VAL A 39 13.47 4.82 -11.76
C VAL A 39 12.01 4.49 -11.48
N VAL A 40 11.76 3.28 -11.02
CA VAL A 40 10.46 2.80 -10.55
C VAL A 40 10.47 2.85 -9.02
N PHE A 41 9.44 3.43 -8.42
CA PHE A 41 9.16 3.25 -6.99
C PHE A 41 8.06 2.20 -6.84
N ILE A 42 8.23 1.28 -5.89
CA ILE A 42 7.28 0.19 -5.64
C ILE A 42 7.26 -0.19 -4.16
N THR A 43 6.06 -0.28 -3.58
CA THR A 43 5.90 -0.63 -2.16
C THR A 43 5.56 -2.11 -2.01
N PRO A 44 5.80 -2.73 -0.84
CA PRO A 44 5.32 -4.08 -0.55
C PRO A 44 3.85 -4.26 -0.91
N GLY A 45 3.52 -5.40 -1.53
CA GLY A 45 2.17 -5.72 -2.01
C GLY A 45 1.86 -5.21 -3.42
N GLN A 46 2.57 -4.20 -3.91
CA GLN A 46 2.36 -3.69 -5.27
C GLN A 46 3.05 -4.53 -6.33
N THR A 47 2.45 -4.50 -7.52
CA THR A 47 3.06 -5.02 -8.74
C THR A 47 3.05 -3.95 -9.83
N THR A 48 4.04 -3.98 -10.73
CA THR A 48 4.07 -3.12 -11.91
C THR A 48 4.75 -3.82 -13.07
N ASN A 49 4.12 -3.76 -14.24
CA ASN A 49 4.71 -4.27 -15.47
C ASN A 49 5.34 -3.11 -16.24
N VAL A 50 6.61 -3.29 -16.63
CA VAL A 50 7.35 -2.31 -17.42
C VAL A 50 7.84 -2.90 -18.74
N LEU A 51 7.78 -2.09 -19.79
CA LEU A 51 8.44 -2.37 -21.06
C LEU A 51 9.87 -1.84 -20.99
N LEU A 52 10.83 -2.75 -21.10
CA LEU A 52 12.24 -2.45 -21.29
C LEU A 52 12.51 -2.49 -22.80
N LYS A 53 12.92 -1.36 -23.37
CA LYS A 53 13.43 -1.31 -24.74
C LYS A 53 14.94 -1.50 -24.74
N THR A 54 15.40 -2.65 -25.20
CA THR A 54 16.83 -2.93 -25.34
C THR A 54 17.43 -2.16 -26.52
N LYS A 55 18.76 -1.97 -26.48
CA LYS A 55 19.55 -1.38 -27.55
C LYS A 55 19.48 -2.29 -28.80
N PRO A 56 19.47 -1.71 -30.01
CA PRO A 56 19.33 -2.48 -31.25
C PRO A 56 20.60 -3.24 -31.65
N HIS A 57 21.73 -3.05 -30.95
CA HIS A 57 23.02 -3.68 -31.23
C HIS A 57 23.70 -4.13 -29.92
N TYR A 58 24.57 -5.14 -30.02
CA TYR A 58 25.42 -5.60 -28.91
C TYR A 58 26.37 -4.47 -28.47
N PRO A 59 26.22 -3.94 -27.23
CA PRO A 59 26.93 -2.74 -26.80
C PRO A 59 28.31 -3.03 -26.18
N ASN A 60 28.76 -4.28 -26.15
CA ASN A 60 29.99 -4.72 -25.48
C ASN A 60 30.12 -4.16 -24.03
N ALA A 61 29.00 -4.21 -23.30
CA ALA A 61 28.87 -3.64 -21.98
C ALA A 61 27.85 -4.41 -21.12
N THR A 62 28.07 -4.39 -19.82
CA THR A 62 27.17 -4.98 -18.82
C THR A 62 26.40 -3.85 -18.12
N PHE A 63 25.09 -4.00 -17.97
CA PHE A 63 24.24 -3.01 -17.31
C PHE A 63 23.73 -3.58 -16.00
N LEU A 64 24.00 -2.92 -14.88
CA LEU A 64 23.39 -3.31 -13.63
C LEU A 64 21.93 -2.86 -13.57
N MET A 65 21.10 -3.76 -13.06
CA MET A 65 19.82 -3.43 -12.45
C MET A 65 20.10 -3.27 -10.95
N ALA A 66 19.50 -2.29 -10.30
CA ALA A 66 19.67 -2.11 -8.85
C ALA A 66 18.33 -1.78 -8.20
N ALA A 67 18.14 -2.29 -6.98
CA ALA A 67 17.06 -1.88 -6.10
C ALA A 67 17.61 -1.42 -4.75
N GLN A 68 17.07 -0.32 -4.24
CA GLN A 68 17.49 0.32 -2.99
C GLN A 68 16.25 0.76 -2.20
N PRO A 69 16.26 0.64 -0.86
CA PRO A 69 15.19 1.14 0.00
C PRO A 69 14.86 2.62 -0.18
N TYR A 70 13.58 2.94 -0.14
CA TYR A 70 13.05 4.24 0.27
C TYR A 70 12.63 4.11 1.74
N PHE A 71 13.03 5.08 2.57
CA PHE A 71 12.76 5.07 4.00
C PHE A 71 12.41 6.48 4.48
N SER A 72 11.26 6.61 5.13
CA SER A 72 10.75 7.87 5.69
C SER A 72 10.55 7.84 7.21
N GLY A 73 10.59 6.65 7.83
CA GLY A 73 10.43 6.47 9.27
C GLY A 73 11.64 6.90 10.10
N LEU A 74 11.55 6.70 11.41
CA LEU A 74 12.60 7.04 12.40
C LEU A 74 13.34 5.81 12.96
N GLY A 75 12.96 4.61 12.52
CA GLY A 75 13.53 3.34 12.95
C GLY A 75 14.81 2.94 12.23
N THR A 76 15.33 1.75 12.59
CA THR A 76 16.43 1.10 11.86
C THR A 76 15.88 0.31 10.68
N PHE A 77 16.59 0.31 9.55
CA PHE A 77 16.25 -0.46 8.36
C PHE A 77 17.52 -1.04 7.70
N ASP A 78 17.37 -2.07 6.88
CA ASP A 78 18.47 -2.55 6.05
C ASP A 78 18.65 -1.58 4.89
N ASN A 79 19.81 -0.90 4.84
CA ASN A 79 20.11 0.06 3.80
C ASN A 79 20.89 -0.53 2.61
N SER A 80 20.95 -1.86 2.52
CA SER A 80 21.65 -2.55 1.44
C SER A 80 21.02 -2.26 0.07
N THR A 81 21.86 -2.23 -0.96
CA THR A 81 21.42 -2.15 -2.36
C THR A 81 21.66 -3.50 -3.01
N VAL A 82 20.59 -4.09 -3.54
CA VAL A 82 20.68 -5.33 -4.31
C VAL A 82 20.90 -5.02 -5.78
N ALA A 83 21.61 -5.88 -6.49
CA ALA A 83 21.89 -5.71 -7.91
C ALA A 83 21.64 -6.99 -8.71
N GLY A 84 21.13 -6.81 -9.92
CA GLY A 84 21.05 -7.81 -10.97
C GLY A 84 21.81 -7.36 -12.21
N ILE A 85 21.96 -8.25 -13.19
CA ILE A 85 22.70 -7.96 -14.42
C ILE A 85 21.76 -8.08 -15.63
N LEU A 86 21.73 -7.05 -16.46
CA LEU A 86 21.20 -7.09 -17.82
C LEU A 86 22.37 -7.22 -18.79
N GLU A 87 22.43 -8.37 -19.46
CA GLU A 87 23.44 -8.70 -20.46
C GLU A 87 22.81 -8.82 -21.86
N TYR A 88 23.55 -8.37 -22.86
CA TYR A 88 23.19 -8.52 -24.26
C TYR A 88 23.92 -9.74 -24.81
N GLU A 89 23.22 -10.58 -25.55
CA GLU A 89 23.86 -11.71 -26.22
C GLU A 89 24.86 -11.21 -27.28
N SER A 90 26.07 -11.77 -27.26
CA SER A 90 27.10 -11.45 -28.26
C SER A 90 26.78 -12.15 -29.59
N PRO A 91 26.98 -11.49 -30.75
CA PRO A 91 26.87 -12.18 -32.04
C PRO A 91 27.86 -13.36 -32.12
N LEU A 92 27.38 -14.52 -32.62
CA LEU A 92 28.10 -15.80 -32.73
C LEU A 92 29.45 -15.77 -33.51
N HIS A 93 29.83 -14.64 -34.10
CA HIS A 93 31.06 -14.46 -34.88
C HIS A 93 32.04 -13.42 -34.33
N SER A 94 31.86 -12.93 -33.09
CA SER A 94 32.92 -12.18 -32.43
C SER A 94 34.05 -13.14 -32.01
N SER A 95 35.16 -13.15 -32.76
CA SER A 95 36.39 -13.85 -32.36
C SER A 95 36.75 -13.54 -30.91
N PRO A 96 37.38 -14.47 -30.16
CA PRO A 96 37.83 -14.23 -28.79
C PRO A 96 39.09 -13.34 -28.79
N THR A 97 39.00 -12.16 -29.41
CA THR A 97 40.07 -11.18 -29.43
C THR A 97 40.00 -10.36 -28.16
N ASN A 98 40.85 -10.74 -27.19
CA ASN A 98 41.14 -10.05 -25.94
C ASN A 98 39.92 -9.76 -25.05
N LYS A 99 39.86 -10.41 -23.88
CA LYS A 99 38.99 -10.05 -22.76
C LYS A 99 39.33 -8.64 -22.24
N THR A 100 39.08 -7.60 -23.02
CA THR A 100 39.07 -6.22 -22.56
C THR A 100 37.94 -6.10 -21.55
N LYS A 101 38.21 -5.54 -20.36
CA LYS A 101 37.20 -5.33 -19.30
C LYS A 101 35.92 -4.75 -19.92
N THR A 102 34.85 -5.55 -19.96
CA THR A 102 33.54 -5.08 -20.42
C THR A 102 33.12 -3.90 -19.57
N LYS A 103 32.64 -2.83 -20.21
CA LYS A 103 32.25 -1.61 -19.48
C LYS A 103 31.05 -1.93 -18.61
N LEU A 104 31.17 -1.72 -17.30
CA LEU A 104 30.08 -1.90 -16.34
C LEU A 104 29.37 -0.57 -16.12
N PHE A 105 28.07 -0.51 -16.43
CA PHE A 105 27.23 0.64 -16.14
C PHE A 105 26.40 0.38 -14.87
N LYS A 106 26.40 1.36 -13.96
CA LYS A 106 25.58 1.34 -12.75
C LYS A 106 24.45 2.36 -12.88
N PRO A 107 23.21 2.04 -12.44
CA PRO A 107 22.13 3.02 -12.45
C PRO A 107 22.36 4.08 -11.36
N THR A 108 21.79 5.26 -11.56
CA THR A 108 21.68 6.28 -10.51
C THR A 108 20.32 6.14 -9.85
N LEU A 109 20.31 5.87 -8.55
CA LEU A 109 19.09 5.79 -7.74
C LEU A 109 18.91 7.09 -6.93
N PRO A 110 17.67 7.48 -6.59
CA PRO A 110 17.41 8.59 -5.68
C PRO A 110 18.01 8.35 -4.29
N ASN A 111 18.14 9.41 -3.49
CA ASN A 111 18.44 9.24 -2.08
C ASN A 111 17.28 8.47 -1.40
N MET A 112 17.60 7.58 -0.46
CA MET A 112 16.65 6.76 0.29
C MET A 112 15.56 7.59 1.00
N THR A 113 15.83 8.86 1.31
CA THR A 113 14.86 9.76 1.98
C THR A 113 14.12 10.69 1.02
N SER A 114 14.16 10.44 -0.30
CA SER A 114 13.60 11.34 -1.33
C SER A 114 12.06 11.26 -1.43
N THR A 115 11.34 11.68 -0.39
CA THR A 115 9.86 11.70 -0.37
C THR A 115 9.26 12.53 -1.51
N SER A 116 9.94 13.60 -1.93
CA SER A 116 9.51 14.40 -3.09
C SER A 116 9.58 13.63 -4.41
N PHE A 117 10.56 12.72 -4.58
CA PHE A 117 10.63 11.83 -5.73
C PHE A 117 9.43 10.87 -5.73
N VAL A 118 9.14 10.26 -4.57
CA VAL A 118 8.00 9.34 -4.40
C VAL A 118 6.70 10.03 -4.79
N ALA A 119 6.40 11.19 -4.22
CA ALA A 119 5.19 11.94 -4.51
C ALA A 119 5.08 12.39 -5.98
N ASN A 120 6.20 12.73 -6.63
CA ASN A 120 6.17 13.06 -8.06
C ASN A 120 5.98 11.82 -8.93
N PHE A 121 6.52 10.68 -8.52
CA PHE A 121 6.38 9.42 -9.23
C PHE A 121 4.94 8.90 -9.17
N THR A 122 4.32 8.86 -7.98
CA THR A 122 2.94 8.36 -7.77
C THR A 122 1.91 9.16 -8.56
N LYS A 123 2.09 10.48 -8.68
CA LYS A 123 1.21 11.37 -9.48
C LYS A 123 1.14 11.04 -10.98
N ASN A 124 2.09 10.27 -11.53
CA ASN A 124 2.05 9.91 -12.95
C ASN A 124 1.05 8.79 -13.26
N PHE A 125 0.63 8.01 -12.26
CA PHE A 125 -0.29 6.90 -12.47
C PHE A 125 -1.70 7.41 -12.77
N ARG A 126 -2.26 6.91 -13.87
CA ARG A 126 -3.63 7.19 -14.30
C ARG A 126 -4.20 5.95 -14.95
N SER A 127 -5.44 5.60 -14.64
CA SER A 127 -6.11 4.48 -15.32
C SER A 127 -6.12 4.71 -16.83
N LEU A 128 -5.99 3.63 -17.60
CA LEU A 128 -6.00 3.72 -19.06
C LEU A 128 -7.29 4.40 -19.58
N ALA A 129 -8.43 4.15 -18.92
CA ALA A 129 -9.69 4.87 -19.03
C ALA A 129 -10.15 5.10 -20.48
N ASN A 130 -10.34 4.00 -21.22
CA ASN A 130 -10.87 4.00 -22.59
C ASN A 130 -12.03 3.00 -22.73
N THR A 131 -12.62 2.89 -23.91
CA THR A 131 -13.81 2.03 -24.14
C THR A 131 -13.58 0.55 -23.87
N ARG A 132 -12.34 0.06 -23.99
CA ARG A 132 -11.98 -1.34 -23.73
C ARG A 132 -11.60 -1.57 -22.26
N PHE A 133 -11.04 -0.56 -21.60
CA PHE A 133 -10.59 -0.58 -20.21
C PHE A 133 -11.14 0.66 -19.49
N PRO A 134 -12.45 0.65 -19.16
CA PRO A 134 -13.10 1.80 -18.54
C PRO A 134 -12.63 1.97 -17.08
N ALA A 135 -12.58 3.22 -16.61
CA ALA A 135 -12.37 3.53 -15.19
C ALA A 135 -13.73 3.84 -14.55
N ASN A 136 -14.30 2.85 -13.86
CA ASN A 136 -15.64 2.94 -13.27
C ASN A 136 -15.60 3.58 -11.88
N VAL A 137 -15.14 4.83 -11.82
CA VAL A 137 -14.96 5.57 -10.56
C VAL A 137 -16.32 5.91 -9.93
N PRO A 138 -16.57 5.57 -8.65
CA PRO A 138 -17.77 6.02 -7.94
C PRO A 138 -17.87 7.55 -7.94
N GLN A 139 -18.94 8.08 -8.54
CA GLN A 139 -19.17 9.53 -8.65
C GLN A 139 -19.94 10.07 -7.44
N ASN A 140 -21.00 9.36 -7.06
CA ASN A 140 -21.76 9.60 -5.83
C ASN A 140 -21.21 8.69 -4.73
N ILE A 141 -21.27 9.15 -3.48
CA ILE A 141 -20.71 8.43 -2.32
C ILE A 141 -21.78 8.22 -1.26
N ASP A 142 -22.05 6.97 -0.93
CA ASP A 142 -22.99 6.55 0.11
C ASP A 142 -22.36 6.57 1.50
N LYS A 143 -21.07 6.21 1.60
CA LYS A 143 -20.32 6.10 2.85
C LYS A 143 -18.98 6.79 2.75
N ARG A 144 -18.69 7.66 3.72
CA ARG A 144 -17.40 8.37 3.85
C ARG A 144 -16.72 7.97 5.14
N PHE A 145 -15.41 7.74 5.04
CA PHE A 145 -14.56 7.39 6.17
C PHE A 145 -13.32 8.27 6.19
N LEU A 146 -12.92 8.71 7.37
CA LEU A 146 -11.60 9.28 7.64
C LEU A 146 -10.93 8.37 8.66
N PHE A 147 -9.85 7.74 8.26
CA PHE A 147 -9.07 6.85 9.10
C PHE A 147 -7.68 7.42 9.32
N THR A 148 -7.37 7.79 10.56
CA THR A 148 -5.97 8.03 10.94
C THR A 148 -5.24 6.71 11.02
N ILE A 149 -4.07 6.63 10.42
CA ILE A 149 -3.17 5.49 10.48
C ILE A 149 -1.82 5.91 11.05
N GLY A 150 -1.08 4.95 11.58
CA GLY A 150 0.27 5.17 12.04
C GLY A 150 0.64 4.29 13.22
N LEU A 151 1.78 4.63 13.81
CA LEU A 151 2.34 3.93 14.96
C LEU A 151 1.67 4.36 16.26
N GLY A 152 2.01 3.64 17.32
CA GLY A 152 1.57 3.92 18.67
C GLY A 152 2.26 3.01 19.68
N SER A 153 1.72 3.00 20.89
CA SER A 153 2.32 2.32 22.04
C SER A 153 1.27 1.55 22.82
N ASN A 154 1.70 0.41 23.34
CA ASN A 154 0.98 -0.38 24.33
C ASN A 154 1.80 -0.41 25.63
N PRO A 155 1.16 -0.56 26.81
CA PRO A 155 1.89 -0.82 28.05
C PRO A 155 2.81 -2.03 27.88
N CYS A 156 4.03 -1.95 28.43
CA CYS A 156 4.92 -3.10 28.44
C CYS A 156 4.32 -4.19 29.34
N PRO A 157 4.32 -5.47 28.91
CA PRO A 157 3.88 -6.55 29.77
C PRO A 157 4.65 -6.59 31.08
N LYS A 158 3.98 -7.00 32.17
CA LYS A 158 4.61 -7.09 33.49
C LYS A 158 5.83 -8.03 33.43
N ASN A 159 6.91 -7.63 34.10
CA ASN A 159 8.18 -8.36 34.19
C ASN A 159 8.91 -8.55 32.85
N MET A 160 8.64 -7.70 31.86
CA MET A 160 9.38 -7.65 30.59
C MET A 160 10.01 -6.27 30.41
N THR A 161 11.08 -6.22 29.62
CA THR A 161 11.68 -4.97 29.15
C THR A 161 11.25 -4.76 27.71
N CYS A 162 10.67 -3.60 27.41
CA CYS A 162 10.27 -3.23 26.06
C CYS A 162 11.17 -2.12 25.51
N GLN A 163 11.36 -2.12 24.20
CA GLN A 163 12.26 -1.19 23.50
C GLN A 163 11.54 0.04 22.91
N GLY A 164 10.22 0.12 23.11
CA GLY A 164 9.45 1.26 22.64
C GLY A 164 9.71 2.53 23.46
N PRO A 165 9.19 3.67 22.99
CA PRO A 165 9.33 4.96 23.65
C PRO A 165 8.91 4.88 25.12
N ASN A 166 9.68 5.48 26.03
CA ASN A 166 9.43 5.47 27.47
C ASN A 166 9.25 4.05 28.07
N GLY A 167 9.91 3.04 27.49
CA GLY A 167 9.84 1.65 27.95
C GLY A 167 8.51 0.96 27.62
N THR A 168 7.74 1.49 26.68
CA THR A 168 6.49 0.89 26.18
C THR A 168 6.75 -0.19 25.12
N LYS A 169 5.71 -0.94 24.74
CA LYS A 169 5.73 -1.84 23.59
C LYS A 169 5.24 -1.10 22.35
N PHE A 170 5.95 -1.20 21.22
CA PHE A 170 5.44 -0.68 19.95
C PHE A 170 4.09 -1.30 19.57
N SER A 171 3.24 -0.49 18.97
CA SER A 171 1.96 -0.87 18.38
C SER A 171 1.71 -0.01 17.15
N ALA A 172 0.63 -0.29 16.43
CA ALA A 172 0.14 0.55 15.37
C ALA A 172 -1.38 0.44 15.32
N SER A 173 -2.06 1.39 14.67
CA SER A 173 -3.52 1.46 14.74
C SER A 173 -4.17 2.10 13.52
N VAL A 174 -5.47 1.83 13.38
CA VAL A 174 -6.38 2.58 12.52
C VAL A 174 -7.41 3.25 13.44
N ASN A 175 -7.59 4.57 13.37
CA ASN A 175 -8.44 5.34 14.29
C ASN A 175 -8.21 5.07 15.78
N ASN A 176 -6.94 4.95 16.18
CA ASN A 176 -6.50 4.65 17.54
C ASN A 176 -6.91 3.24 18.05
N ILE A 177 -7.40 2.37 17.16
CA ILE A 177 -7.71 0.97 17.44
C ILE A 177 -6.58 0.10 16.87
N SER A 178 -5.83 -0.54 17.75
CA SER A 178 -4.86 -1.57 17.41
C SER A 178 -5.58 -2.92 17.32
N PHE A 179 -5.55 -3.52 16.14
CA PHE A 179 -6.39 -4.67 15.84
C PHE A 179 -5.83 -5.98 16.41
N VAL A 180 -6.61 -6.59 17.31
CA VAL A 180 -6.33 -7.90 17.89
C VAL A 180 -6.92 -8.99 16.98
N LEU A 181 -6.11 -9.98 16.58
CA LEU A 181 -6.63 -11.14 15.88
C LEU A 181 -7.43 -12.01 16.85
N PRO A 182 -8.68 -12.36 16.52
CA PRO A 182 -9.40 -13.38 17.28
C PRO A 182 -8.80 -14.77 17.05
N THR A 183 -9.11 -15.70 17.95
CA THR A 183 -8.78 -17.13 17.78
C THR A 183 -9.72 -17.84 16.80
N THR A 184 -10.88 -17.26 16.51
CA THR A 184 -11.84 -17.78 15.54
C THR A 184 -11.89 -16.88 14.31
N ALA A 185 -11.87 -17.47 13.11
CA ALA A 185 -11.86 -16.72 11.86
C ALA A 185 -13.07 -15.76 11.75
N LEU A 186 -12.82 -14.51 11.34
CA LEU A 186 -13.84 -13.48 11.22
C LEU A 186 -14.92 -13.87 10.20
N LEU A 187 -14.51 -14.41 9.06
CA LEU A 187 -15.43 -14.85 8.00
C LEU A 187 -16.33 -16.02 8.47
N GLN A 188 -15.76 -16.99 9.17
CA GLN A 188 -16.54 -18.10 9.76
C GLN A 188 -17.58 -17.55 10.75
N SER A 189 -17.14 -16.66 11.64
CA SER A 189 -17.99 -16.04 12.65
C SER A 189 -19.11 -15.21 12.03
N HIS A 190 -18.82 -14.50 10.93
CA HIS A 190 -19.81 -13.78 10.14
C HIS A 190 -20.82 -14.73 9.46
N TYR A 191 -20.33 -15.74 8.74
CA TYR A 191 -21.17 -16.68 7.97
C TYR A 191 -22.17 -17.43 8.87
N PHE A 192 -21.72 -17.89 10.05
CA PHE A 192 -22.57 -18.63 10.98
C PHE A 192 -23.35 -17.73 11.97
N GLY A 193 -23.21 -16.40 11.89
CA GLY A 193 -23.88 -15.47 12.81
C GLY A 193 -23.40 -15.57 14.27
N GLN A 194 -22.15 -15.95 14.48
CA GLN A 194 -21.55 -16.23 15.80
C GLN A 194 -20.49 -15.18 16.19
N SER A 195 -20.79 -13.89 16.09
CA SER A 195 -19.80 -12.82 16.37
C SER A 195 -19.59 -12.51 17.85
N ASN A 196 -20.46 -12.98 18.75
CA ASN A 196 -20.42 -12.63 20.16
C ASN A 196 -19.08 -13.05 20.82
N GLY A 197 -18.38 -12.09 21.42
CA GLY A 197 -17.06 -12.31 22.03
C GLY A 197 -15.89 -12.40 21.03
N ILE A 198 -16.15 -12.30 19.71
CA ILE A 198 -15.12 -12.39 18.66
C ILE A 198 -14.81 -11.01 18.10
N TYR A 199 -15.84 -10.26 17.71
CA TYR A 199 -15.69 -8.88 17.24
C TYR A 199 -16.95 -8.05 17.46
N THR A 200 -16.81 -6.73 17.42
CA THR A 200 -17.93 -5.78 17.36
C THR A 200 -17.93 -5.02 16.03
N THR A 201 -19.07 -4.41 15.68
CA THR A 201 -19.28 -3.75 14.37
C THR A 201 -19.35 -2.22 14.47
N ASP A 202 -18.82 -1.67 15.56
CA ASP A 202 -18.86 -0.25 15.92
C ASP A 202 -17.52 0.46 15.63
N PHE A 203 -16.80 0.05 14.59
CA PHE A 203 -15.58 0.75 14.18
C PHE A 203 -15.91 2.20 13.77
N PRO A 204 -15.24 3.22 14.33
CA PRO A 204 -15.63 4.61 14.14
C PRO A 204 -15.28 5.10 12.73
N ALA A 205 -16.23 5.78 12.08
CA ALA A 205 -16.05 6.27 10.72
C ALA A 205 -15.05 7.42 10.59
N THR A 206 -14.78 8.12 11.70
CA THR A 206 -13.81 9.21 11.83
C THR A 206 -13.04 9.05 13.14
N PRO A 207 -11.85 9.66 13.30
CA PRO A 207 -11.12 9.61 14.56
C PRO A 207 -11.98 10.21 15.69
N LEU A 208 -12.12 9.49 16.82
CA LEU A 208 -12.94 9.93 17.95
C LEU A 208 -12.38 11.17 18.66
N ASN A 209 -11.06 11.36 18.59
CA ASN A 209 -10.36 12.52 19.15
C ASN A 209 -9.53 13.17 18.04
N PRO A 210 -10.07 14.16 17.32
CA PRO A 210 -9.31 14.88 16.30
C PRO A 210 -8.18 15.70 16.90
N PHE A 211 -7.06 15.80 16.18
CA PHE A 211 -5.91 16.62 16.53
C PHE A 211 -5.18 17.04 15.25
N ASN A 212 -4.11 17.83 15.37
CA ASN A 212 -3.22 18.11 14.26
C ASN A 212 -2.41 16.85 13.92
N TYR A 213 -2.92 16.01 13.01
CA TYR A 213 -2.39 14.66 12.74
C TYR A 213 -0.93 14.67 12.33
N THR A 214 -0.52 15.62 11.50
CA THR A 214 0.85 15.75 10.98
C THR A 214 1.66 16.84 11.69
N GLY A 215 1.21 17.28 12.87
CA GLY A 215 1.80 18.41 13.59
C GLY A 215 3.21 18.17 14.12
N SER A 216 3.93 19.28 14.34
CA SER A 216 5.20 19.34 15.09
C SER A 216 5.06 20.41 16.20
N PRO A 217 5.33 20.10 17.48
CA PRO A 217 5.84 18.82 17.99
C PRO A 217 4.83 17.68 17.84
N GLN A 218 5.33 16.44 17.85
CA GLN A 218 4.51 15.23 17.75
C GLN A 218 3.47 15.19 18.89
N PRO A 219 2.30 14.56 18.68
CA PRO A 219 1.31 14.40 19.74
C PRO A 219 1.88 13.67 20.96
N ASN A 220 1.60 14.19 22.16
CA ASN A 220 2.13 13.62 23.41
C ASN A 220 1.53 12.24 23.75
N ASN A 221 0.29 11.96 23.31
CA ASN A 221 -0.35 10.68 23.58
C ASN A 221 -0.09 9.69 22.44
N THR A 222 0.66 8.65 22.75
CA THR A 222 1.00 7.58 21.81
C THR A 222 0.22 6.29 22.08
N PHE A 223 -0.57 6.22 23.16
CA PHE A 223 -1.24 4.99 23.56
C PHE A 223 -2.45 4.66 22.69
N VAL A 224 -2.50 3.41 22.23
CA VAL A 224 -3.60 2.87 21.40
C VAL A 224 -4.53 1.97 22.21
N THR A 225 -5.74 1.76 21.71
CA THR A 225 -6.71 0.83 22.29
C THR A 225 -6.70 -0.49 21.53
N ASN A 226 -6.46 -1.60 22.21
CA ASN A 226 -6.52 -2.92 21.58
C ASN A 226 -7.97 -3.41 21.50
N ALA A 227 -8.46 -3.70 20.29
CA ALA A 227 -9.80 -4.24 20.09
C ALA A 227 -9.94 -4.95 18.74
N THR A 228 -11.00 -5.75 18.57
CA THR A 228 -11.39 -6.35 17.29
C THR A 228 -12.73 -5.73 16.86
N LYS A 229 -12.63 -4.62 16.11
CA LYS A 229 -13.78 -3.84 15.62
C LYS A 229 -13.80 -3.87 14.09
N LEU A 230 -14.96 -4.11 13.50
CA LEU A 230 -15.15 -4.20 12.04
C LEU A 230 -16.10 -3.10 11.55
N VAL A 231 -15.93 -2.69 10.29
CA VAL A 231 -16.88 -1.81 9.59
C VAL A 231 -17.85 -2.67 8.79
N VAL A 232 -19.14 -2.37 8.83
CA VAL A 232 -20.16 -3.07 8.04
C VAL A 232 -20.65 -2.18 6.90
N LEU A 233 -20.66 -2.73 5.69
CA LEU A 233 -21.11 -2.08 4.46
C LEU A 233 -22.25 -2.89 3.82
N PRO A 234 -23.37 -2.25 3.46
CA PRO A 234 -24.34 -2.86 2.56
C PRO A 234 -23.72 -3.17 1.19
N PHE A 235 -24.14 -4.27 0.57
CA PHE A 235 -23.75 -4.63 -0.79
C PHE A 235 -23.94 -3.46 -1.76
N ASN A 236 -22.97 -3.26 -2.65
CA ASN A 236 -22.93 -2.26 -3.71
C ASN A 236 -22.93 -0.79 -3.22
N SER A 237 -22.59 -0.55 -1.94
CA SER A 237 -22.38 0.82 -1.46
C SER A 237 -21.18 1.44 -2.17
N SER A 238 -21.31 2.70 -2.59
CA SER A 238 -20.18 3.53 -3.03
C SER A 238 -19.46 4.11 -1.81
N VAL A 239 -18.16 3.84 -1.69
CA VAL A 239 -17.38 4.17 -0.50
C VAL A 239 -16.25 5.11 -0.87
N GLU A 240 -16.05 6.15 -0.07
CA GLU A 240 -14.84 6.98 -0.07
C GLU A 240 -14.12 6.84 1.25
N VAL A 241 -12.82 6.55 1.20
CA VAL A 241 -11.95 6.43 2.37
C VAL A 241 -10.82 7.42 2.21
N VAL A 242 -10.62 8.23 3.24
CA VAL A 242 -9.41 9.03 3.43
C VAL A 242 -8.56 8.34 4.48
N LEU A 243 -7.34 7.98 4.12
CA LEU A 243 -6.32 7.53 5.05
C LEU A 243 -5.40 8.70 5.35
N GLN A 244 -5.28 9.04 6.63
CA GLN A 244 -4.49 10.15 7.14
C GLN A 244 -3.32 9.59 7.95
N ASP A 245 -2.09 9.78 7.47
CA ASP A 245 -0.91 9.49 8.28
C ASP A 245 -0.82 10.44 9.49
N THR A 246 -0.23 9.96 10.57
CA THR A 246 -0.02 10.75 11.80
C THR A 246 1.46 10.85 12.12
N SER A 247 1.89 11.92 12.77
CA SER A 247 3.26 12.07 13.25
C SER A 247 3.55 11.34 14.57
N ILE A 248 2.62 10.52 15.07
CA ILE A 248 2.76 9.74 16.30
C ILE A 248 3.90 8.73 16.11
N LEU A 249 4.97 8.90 16.89
CA LEU A 249 6.22 8.12 16.80
C LEU A 249 6.97 8.25 15.46
N GLY A 250 6.70 9.31 14.70
CA GLY A 250 7.30 9.58 13.41
C GLY A 250 6.30 9.41 12.27
N ALA A 251 6.30 10.39 11.37
CA ALA A 251 5.56 10.31 10.12
C ALA A 251 6.26 9.32 9.18
N GLU A 252 5.51 8.43 8.56
CA GLU A 252 6.06 7.34 7.75
C GLU A 252 5.12 6.99 6.59
N ASN A 253 5.68 6.62 5.44
CA ASN A 253 4.88 6.13 4.34
C ASN A 253 4.34 4.75 4.67
N HIS A 254 3.04 4.54 4.48
CA HIS A 254 2.41 3.27 4.80
C HIS A 254 1.74 2.68 3.55
N PRO A 255 2.21 1.52 3.02
CA PRO A 255 1.52 0.85 1.91
C PRO A 255 0.26 0.17 2.41
N LEU A 256 -0.90 0.80 2.28
CA LEU A 256 -2.18 0.23 2.71
C LEU A 256 -2.78 -0.62 1.59
N HIS A 257 -3.05 -1.87 1.93
CA HIS A 257 -3.65 -2.87 1.05
C HIS A 257 -5.07 -3.20 1.50
N LEU A 258 -6.01 -3.31 0.55
CA LEU A 258 -7.39 -3.75 0.79
C LEU A 258 -7.64 -5.08 0.07
N HIS A 259 -8.10 -6.07 0.83
CA HIS A 259 -8.48 -7.37 0.30
C HIS A 259 -9.84 -7.30 -0.40
N GLY A 260 -10.05 -8.20 -1.35
CA GLY A 260 -11.34 -8.39 -2.04
C GLY A 260 -11.74 -7.29 -3.01
N HIS A 261 -10.99 -6.19 -3.08
CA HIS A 261 -11.31 -5.03 -3.91
C HIS A 261 -10.03 -4.40 -4.46
N ASN A 262 -10.13 -3.87 -5.66
CA ASN A 262 -9.33 -2.72 -6.06
C ASN A 262 -10.10 -1.42 -5.72
N PHE A 263 -9.37 -0.31 -5.67
CA PHE A 263 -9.92 1.01 -5.42
C PHE A 263 -9.26 2.06 -6.31
N PHE A 264 -10.00 3.13 -6.61
CA PHE A 264 -9.54 4.27 -7.38
C PHE A 264 -8.93 5.32 -6.46
N VAL A 265 -7.63 5.61 -6.62
CA VAL A 265 -6.94 6.67 -5.87
C VAL A 265 -7.30 8.02 -6.49
N VAL A 266 -8.19 8.76 -5.83
CA VAL A 266 -8.77 10.00 -6.37
C VAL A 266 -8.01 11.25 -5.96
N GLY A 267 -7.25 11.21 -4.87
CA GLY A 267 -6.45 12.34 -4.43
C GLY A 267 -5.40 11.92 -3.41
N GLU A 268 -4.32 12.69 -3.32
CA GLU A 268 -3.26 12.52 -2.32
C GLU A 268 -2.67 13.90 -1.98
N GLY A 269 -2.14 14.05 -0.78
CA GLY A 269 -1.57 15.30 -0.31
C GLY A 269 -0.65 15.13 0.89
N PHE A 270 0.02 16.21 1.27
CA PHE A 270 0.78 16.32 2.51
C PHE A 270 0.02 17.17 3.52
N GLY A 271 0.31 16.99 4.80
CA GLY A 271 -0.39 17.63 5.90
C GLY A 271 -1.68 16.90 6.29
N ASN A 272 -2.57 17.62 6.96
CA ASN A 272 -3.89 17.12 7.31
C ASN A 272 -4.85 17.30 6.13
N PHE A 273 -5.66 16.28 5.83
CA PHE A 273 -6.74 16.36 4.86
C PHE A 273 -7.75 17.45 5.25
N ASP A 274 -8.04 18.33 4.30
CA ASP A 274 -9.08 19.34 4.39
C ASP A 274 -10.33 18.89 3.62
N PRO A 275 -11.40 18.46 4.32
CA PRO A 275 -12.60 17.93 3.68
C PRO A 275 -13.36 18.96 2.83
N ASN A 276 -13.07 20.26 2.95
CA ASN A 276 -13.73 21.31 2.18
C ASN A 276 -12.95 21.68 0.91
N ASN A 277 -11.62 21.60 0.96
CA ASN A 277 -10.75 22.11 -0.11
C ASN A 277 -10.10 21.00 -0.95
N ASP A 278 -9.66 19.90 -0.34
CA ASP A 278 -8.95 18.84 -1.06
C ASP A 278 -9.83 18.09 -2.07
N PRO A 279 -11.11 17.77 -1.78
CA PRO A 279 -11.99 17.08 -2.75
C PRO A 279 -12.18 17.82 -4.07
N ILE A 280 -12.00 19.15 -4.10
CA ILE A 280 -12.12 19.97 -5.32
C ILE A 280 -11.09 19.53 -6.37
N ASN A 281 -9.93 19.05 -5.93
CA ASN A 281 -8.83 18.64 -6.80
C ASN A 281 -8.80 17.13 -7.08
N PHE A 282 -9.81 16.37 -6.64
CA PHE A 282 -9.85 14.94 -6.89
C PHE A 282 -9.90 14.64 -8.39
N ASN A 283 -9.07 13.69 -8.83
CA ASN A 283 -9.16 13.12 -10.15
C ASN A 283 -10.31 12.11 -10.18
N LEU A 284 -11.48 12.54 -10.69
CA LEU A 284 -12.66 11.67 -10.85
C LEU A 284 -12.84 11.16 -12.28
N LYS A 285 -11.89 11.45 -13.18
CA LYS A 285 -11.96 11.10 -14.60
C LYS A 285 -11.18 9.83 -14.92
N ASP A 286 -9.93 9.77 -14.49
CA ASP A 286 -9.02 8.64 -14.73
C ASP A 286 -8.05 8.37 -13.56
N PRO A 287 -8.51 8.39 -12.30
CA PRO A 287 -7.70 7.99 -11.15
C PRO A 287 -7.18 6.57 -11.35
N ILE A 288 -5.97 6.29 -10.86
CA ILE A 288 -5.42 4.94 -10.95
C ILE A 288 -6.21 3.98 -10.05
N GLU A 289 -6.56 2.82 -10.59
CA GLU A 289 -7.12 1.70 -9.85
C GLU A 289 -5.99 0.81 -9.31
N ARG A 290 -5.99 0.51 -8.01
CA ARG A 290 -4.96 -0.28 -7.33
C ARG A 290 -5.55 -1.14 -6.21
N ASN A 291 -4.81 -2.15 -5.74
CA ASN A 291 -5.16 -2.84 -4.49
C ASN A 291 -4.30 -2.38 -3.30
N THR A 292 -3.16 -1.72 -3.57
CA THR A 292 -2.23 -1.25 -2.55
C THR A 292 -1.75 0.16 -2.87
N VAL A 293 -1.75 1.05 -1.88
CA VAL A 293 -1.33 2.44 -2.06
C VAL A 293 -0.47 2.93 -0.90
N GLY A 294 0.65 3.57 -1.22
CA GLY A 294 1.49 4.24 -0.21
C GLY A 294 0.80 5.52 0.26
N VAL A 295 0.39 5.57 1.52
CA VAL A 295 -0.08 6.80 2.17
C VAL A 295 1.16 7.66 2.44
N PRO A 296 1.26 8.90 1.91
CA PRO A 296 2.46 9.71 2.07
C PRO A 296 2.81 9.96 3.54
N ALA A 297 4.10 9.90 3.87
CA ALA A 297 4.61 10.28 5.19
C ALA A 297 4.19 11.71 5.54
N GLY A 298 3.46 11.87 6.64
CA GLY A 298 2.91 13.15 7.10
C GLY A 298 1.89 13.72 6.12
N GLY A 299 1.10 12.85 5.48
CA GLY A 299 0.13 13.22 4.47
C GLY A 299 -1.13 12.36 4.50
N TRP A 300 -1.87 12.38 3.40
CA TRP A 300 -3.14 11.67 3.27
C TRP A 300 -3.33 11.16 1.84
N ILE A 301 -4.18 10.15 1.72
CA ILE A 301 -4.67 9.66 0.44
C ILE A 301 -6.17 9.41 0.51
N ALA A 302 -6.88 9.72 -0.57
CA ALA A 302 -8.29 9.49 -0.72
C ALA A 302 -8.53 8.48 -1.85
N PHE A 303 -9.29 7.42 -1.57
CA PHE A 303 -9.68 6.45 -2.58
C PHE A 303 -11.17 6.12 -2.54
N ARG A 304 -11.68 5.60 -3.65
CA ARG A 304 -13.08 5.20 -3.82
C ARG A 304 -13.20 3.79 -4.36
N PHE A 305 -14.19 3.05 -3.89
CA PHE A 305 -14.53 1.71 -4.41
C PHE A 305 -16.01 1.41 -4.23
N PHE A 306 -16.50 0.38 -4.91
CA PHE A 306 -17.82 -0.21 -4.64
C PHE A 306 -17.64 -1.42 -3.72
N ALA A 307 -18.47 -1.51 -2.68
CA ALA A 307 -18.51 -2.68 -1.81
C ALA A 307 -19.37 -3.80 -2.44
N ASP A 308 -18.94 -4.32 -3.59
CA ASP A 308 -19.69 -5.25 -4.45
C ASP A 308 -19.23 -6.71 -4.35
N ASN A 309 -18.39 -7.02 -3.36
CA ASN A 309 -17.89 -8.35 -3.07
C ASN A 309 -18.27 -8.78 -1.63
N PRO A 310 -19.34 -9.57 -1.43
CA PRO A 310 -19.80 -9.99 -0.10
C PRO A 310 -18.75 -10.85 0.63
N GLY A 311 -18.55 -10.59 1.91
CA GLY A 311 -17.58 -11.32 2.73
C GLY A 311 -16.94 -10.46 3.80
N VAL A 312 -15.81 -10.94 4.32
CA VAL A 312 -15.01 -10.25 5.34
C VAL A 312 -13.61 -9.99 4.80
N TRP A 313 -13.25 -8.72 4.68
CA TRP A 313 -12.06 -8.28 3.96
C TRP A 313 -11.12 -7.50 4.86
N PHE A 314 -9.85 -7.91 4.93
CA PHE A 314 -8.84 -7.14 5.64
C PHE A 314 -8.41 -5.90 4.86
N MET A 315 -8.14 -4.83 5.59
CA MET A 315 -7.34 -3.70 5.12
C MET A 315 -6.18 -3.50 6.09
N HIS A 316 -4.95 -3.49 5.61
CA HIS A 316 -3.78 -3.45 6.48
C HIS A 316 -2.56 -2.83 5.81
N CYS A 317 -1.62 -2.32 6.62
CA CYS A 317 -0.34 -1.87 6.11
C CYS A 317 0.48 -3.09 5.66
N HIS A 318 1.03 -3.05 4.46
CA HIS A 318 1.79 -4.15 3.87
C HIS A 318 3.26 -4.18 4.34
N PHE A 319 3.60 -3.38 5.36
CA PHE A 319 4.75 -3.68 6.21
C PHE A 319 4.36 -4.74 7.24
N GLU A 320 5.04 -5.88 7.21
CA GLU A 320 4.71 -7.03 8.06
C GLU A 320 4.82 -6.67 9.54
N VAL A 321 5.83 -5.86 9.89
CA VAL A 321 5.99 -5.36 11.26
C VAL A 321 4.77 -4.54 11.71
N HIS A 322 4.23 -3.67 10.87
CA HIS A 322 3.04 -2.85 11.21
C HIS A 322 1.76 -3.68 11.25
N THR A 323 1.58 -4.63 10.32
CA THR A 323 0.47 -5.59 10.38
C THR A 323 0.49 -6.35 11.71
N SER A 324 1.66 -6.82 12.13
CA SER A 324 1.83 -7.55 13.40
C SER A 324 1.55 -6.67 14.63
N TRP A 325 1.80 -5.36 14.52
CA TRP A 325 1.59 -4.37 15.57
C TRP A 325 0.15 -3.83 15.67
N GLY A 326 -0.72 -4.21 14.73
CA GLY A 326 -2.14 -3.87 14.76
C GLY A 326 -2.59 -2.84 13.73
N LEU A 327 -1.74 -2.42 12.78
CA LEU A 327 -2.09 -1.51 11.66
C LEU A 327 -2.93 -2.24 10.60
N ARG A 328 -4.12 -2.66 11.02
CA ARG A 328 -5.08 -3.39 10.21
C ARG A 328 -6.49 -3.15 10.74
N MET A 329 -7.47 -3.44 9.91
CA MET A 329 -8.88 -3.48 10.26
C MET A 329 -9.61 -4.42 9.29
N ALA A 330 -10.86 -4.78 9.58
CA ALA A 330 -11.65 -5.61 8.67
C ALA A 330 -13.01 -4.99 8.32
N TRP A 331 -13.41 -5.18 7.07
CA TRP A 331 -14.70 -4.79 6.53
C TRP A 331 -15.59 -6.03 6.42
N ILE A 332 -16.88 -5.86 6.68
CA ILE A 332 -17.93 -6.83 6.34
C ILE A 332 -18.74 -6.20 5.23
N VAL A 333 -18.74 -6.85 4.06
CA VAL A 333 -19.68 -6.52 2.99
C VAL A 333 -20.82 -7.52 3.06
N LEU A 334 -22.02 -7.01 3.34
CA LEU A 334 -23.22 -7.84 3.46
C LEU A 334 -23.63 -8.41 2.11
N ASP A 335 -24.43 -9.48 2.15
CA ASP A 335 -25.05 -10.05 0.97
C ASP A 335 -25.98 -9.05 0.26
N GLY A 336 -25.99 -9.12 -1.06
CA GLY A 336 -26.97 -8.49 -1.93
C GLY A 336 -28.23 -9.33 -2.13
N SER A 337 -29.07 -8.86 -3.05
CA SER A 337 -30.38 -9.46 -3.32
C SER A 337 -30.33 -10.71 -4.20
N LEU A 338 -29.37 -10.79 -5.13
CA LEU A 338 -29.26 -11.88 -6.10
C LEU A 338 -28.40 -13.04 -5.57
N PRO A 339 -28.61 -14.29 -6.03
CA PRO A 339 -27.75 -15.42 -5.63
C PRO A 339 -26.26 -15.20 -5.91
N SER A 340 -25.89 -14.49 -6.97
CA SER A 340 -24.50 -14.14 -7.31
C SER A 340 -23.91 -13.04 -6.44
N GLN A 341 -24.72 -12.42 -5.58
CA GLN A 341 -24.34 -11.35 -4.66
C GLN A 341 -24.32 -11.87 -3.22
N LYS A 342 -24.18 -13.18 -3.02
CA LYS A 342 -24.13 -13.79 -1.69
C LYS A 342 -22.81 -14.47 -1.46
N LEU A 343 -22.34 -14.42 -0.21
CA LEU A 343 -21.19 -15.19 0.23
C LEU A 343 -21.49 -16.70 0.05
N PRO A 344 -20.68 -17.46 -0.71
CA PRO A 344 -20.89 -18.89 -0.87
C PRO A 344 -20.70 -19.64 0.46
N PRO A 345 -21.25 -20.86 0.59
CA PRO A 345 -21.00 -21.69 1.76
C PRO A 345 -19.52 -22.01 1.92
N PRO A 346 -19.01 -22.15 3.16
CA PRO A 346 -17.63 -22.53 3.39
C PRO A 346 -17.35 -23.91 2.78
N PRO A 347 -16.12 -24.15 2.29
CA PRO A 347 -15.75 -25.45 1.74
C PRO A 347 -15.75 -26.52 2.84
N SER A 348 -16.00 -27.77 2.47
CA SER A 348 -16.16 -28.89 3.42
C SER A 348 -14.89 -29.21 4.23
N ASP A 349 -13.74 -28.77 3.74
CA ASP A 349 -12.41 -28.94 4.31
C ASP A 349 -11.88 -27.67 4.99
N LEU A 350 -12.76 -26.70 5.31
CA LEU A 350 -12.38 -25.48 6.04
C LEU A 350 -11.61 -25.85 7.32
N PRO A 351 -10.38 -25.35 7.52
CA PRO A 351 -9.61 -25.62 8.74
C PRO A 351 -10.36 -25.22 10.00
N LYS A 352 -10.29 -26.05 11.03
CA LYS A 352 -10.91 -25.78 12.33
C LYS A 352 -10.07 -24.76 13.10
N CYS A 353 -10.76 -23.80 13.72
CA CYS A 353 -10.16 -22.78 14.60
C CYS A 353 -9.78 -23.36 15.97
#